data_AF-A0A436BR37-F1
#
_entry.id   AF-A0A436BR37-F1
#
_cell.length_a   1.000
_cell.length_b   1.000
_cell.length_c   1.000
_cell.angle_alpha   90.00
_cell.angle_beta   90.00
_cell.angle_gamma   90.00
#
_symmetry.space_group_name_H-M   'P 1'
#
loop_
_entity.id
_entity.type
_entity.pdbx_description
1 polymer ?
#
loop_
_entity_poly.entity_id
_entity_poly.type
_entity_poly.pdbx_seq_one_letter_code
_entity_poly.pdbx_strand_id
1 'polypeptide(L)' 'TEDKDRQFSERFYGRFERLIPLGYEVEEDKVNAAFKNGVLTVTLPKTERAQAKAKRIAINGKN' A
#
# COMPACT_ATOMS: atom_id res chain seq x y z
N THR A 1 -18.70 5.39 -21.10
CA THR A 1 -20.15 5.44 -20.91
C THR A 1 -20.54 6.89 -21.02
N GLU A 2 -21.07 7.32 -22.16
CA GLU A 2 -21.52 8.70 -22.32
C GLU A 2 -22.91 8.82 -21.67
N ASP A 3 -22.95 9.44 -20.50
CA ASP A 3 -24.18 9.73 -19.78
C ASP A 3 -24.56 11.18 -20.12
N LYS A 4 -25.39 11.35 -21.16
CA LYS A 4 -25.65 12.64 -21.83
C LYS A 4 -26.43 13.66 -20.97
N ASP A 5 -26.90 13.27 -19.79
CA ASP A 5 -27.66 14.12 -18.85
C ASP A 5 -26.84 14.62 -17.64
N ARG A 6 -25.55 14.27 -17.51
CA ARG A 6 -24.73 14.77 -16.40
C ARG A 6 -24.05 16.09 -16.75
N GLN A 7 -24.53 17.19 -16.16
CA GLN A 7 -23.87 18.51 -16.23
C GLN A 7 -22.45 18.51 -15.63
N PHE A 8 -22.16 17.66 -14.64
CA PHE A 8 -20.81 17.47 -14.10
C PHE A 8 -20.69 16.10 -13.39
N SER A 9 -19.50 15.49 -13.44
CA SER A 9 -19.22 14.23 -12.75
C SER A 9 -17.90 14.35 -11.98
N GLU A 10 -18.00 14.50 -10.66
CA GLU A 10 -16.85 14.61 -9.75
C GLU A 10 -16.23 13.26 -9.40
N ARG A 11 -16.97 12.17 -9.62
CA ARG A 11 -16.59 10.82 -9.21
C ARG A 11 -16.10 10.01 -10.40
N PHE A 12 -14.90 9.46 -10.26
CA PHE A 12 -14.37 8.48 -11.20
C PHE A 12 -15.09 7.13 -11.05
N TYR A 13 -15.37 6.48 -12.18
CA TYR A 13 -15.98 5.16 -12.23
C TYR A 13 -15.32 4.32 -13.33
N GLY A 14 -15.40 3.00 -13.20
CA GLY A 14 -14.80 2.06 -14.14
C GLY A 14 -13.92 1.02 -13.45
N ARG A 15 -13.34 0.12 -14.24
CA ARG A 15 -12.36 -0.85 -13.77
C ARG A 15 -11.05 -0.12 -13.46
N PHE A 16 -10.40 -0.50 -12.36
CA PHE A 16 -9.06 -0.03 -12.04
C PHE A 16 -8.14 -1.20 -11.68
N GLU A 17 -6.84 -0.99 -11.90
CA GLU A 17 -5.76 -1.88 -11.50
C GLU A 17 -4.62 -1.03 -10.94
N ARG A 18 -3.92 -1.54 -9.93
CA ARG A 18 -2.75 -0.91 -9.33
C ARG A 18 -1.71 -1.98 -9.08
N LEU A 19 -0.49 -1.74 -9.57
CA LEU A 19 0.67 -2.57 -9.31
C LEU A 19 1.68 -1.72 -8.51
N ILE A 20 2.05 -2.22 -7.33
CA ILE A 20 2.96 -1.53 -6.41
C ILE A 20 4.17 -2.45 -6.20
N PRO A 21 5.35 -2.12 -6.73
CA PRO A 21 6.54 -2.94 -6.52
C PRO A 21 7.01 -2.84 -5.07
N LEU A 22 7.42 -3.96 -4.50
CA LEU A 22 7.97 -4.03 -3.14
C LEU A 22 9.50 -4.09 -3.21
N GLY A 23 10.16 -3.23 -2.45
CA GLY A 23 11.63 -3.20 -2.35
C GLY A 23 12.22 -4.15 -1.32
N TYR A 24 11.42 -5.10 -0.82
CA TYR A 24 11.81 -6.03 0.23
C TYR A 24 11.03 -7.34 0.14
N GLU A 25 11.60 -8.39 0.71
CA GLU A 25 10.96 -9.71 0.83
C GLU A 25 9.81 -9.67 1.85
N VAL A 26 8.72 -10.37 1.55
CA VAL A 26 7.53 -10.51 2.40
C VAL A 26 7.27 -11.97 2.73
N GLU A 27 6.57 -12.22 3.83
CA GLU A 27 6.06 -13.56 4.17
C GLU A 27 4.73 -13.79 3.45
N GLU A 28 4.79 -14.33 2.24
CA GLU A 28 3.63 -14.47 1.33
C GLU A 28 2.44 -15.20 1.96
N ASP A 29 2.71 -16.29 2.68
CA ASP A 29 1.68 -17.10 3.35
C ASP A 29 0.94 -16.34 4.48
N LYS A 30 1.46 -15.20 4.92
CA LYS A 30 0.89 -14.38 6.00
C LYS A 30 0.32 -13.06 5.51
N VAL A 31 0.17 -12.88 4.19
CA VAL A 31 -0.49 -11.70 3.63
C VAL A 31 -1.97 -11.72 4.01
N ASN A 32 -2.49 -10.57 4.44
CA ASN A 32 -3.89 -10.40 4.77
C ASN A 32 -4.48 -9.17 4.07
N ALA A 33 -5.77 -9.19 3.80
CA ALA A 33 -6.51 -8.08 3.24
C ALA A 33 -7.86 -7.89 3.95
N ALA A 34 -8.20 -6.63 4.25
CA ALA A 34 -9.47 -6.26 4.85
C ALA A 34 -10.09 -5.08 4.10
N PHE A 35 -11.40 -5.16 3.82
CA PHE A 35 -12.15 -4.07 3.20
C PHE A 35 -13.19 -3.54 4.18
N LYS A 36 -13.05 -2.28 4.58
CA LYS A 36 -13.94 -1.64 5.56
C LYS A 36 -14.13 -0.17 5.23
N ASN A 37 -15.37 0.30 5.29
CA ASN A 37 -15.74 1.71 5.07
C ASN A 37 -15.20 2.29 3.74
N GLY A 38 -15.19 1.48 2.68
CA GLY A 38 -14.72 1.91 1.36
C GLY A 38 -13.19 1.89 1.16
N VAL A 39 -12.42 1.40 2.14
CA VAL A 39 -10.96 1.31 2.07
C VAL A 39 -10.51 -0.15 2.08
N LEU A 40 -9.69 -0.52 1.10
CA LEU A 40 -8.97 -1.79 1.08
C LEU A 40 -7.61 -1.62 1.75
N THR A 41 -7.40 -2.33 2.85
CA THR A 41 -6.11 -2.43 3.54
C THR A 41 -5.49 -3.78 3.23
N VAL A 42 -4.31 -3.78 2.62
CA VAL A 42 -3.51 -4.97 2.38
C VAL A 42 -2.29 -4.92 3.30
N THR A 43 -2.12 -5.95 4.14
CA THR A 43 -1.03 -6.06 5.11
C THR A 43 -0.08 -7.14 4.66
N LEU A 44 1.16 -6.76 4.36
CA LEU A 44 2.23 -7.67 3.93
C LEU A 44 3.36 -7.67 4.97
N PRO A 45 3.46 -8.70 5.82
CA PRO A 45 4.55 -8.80 6.78
C PRO A 45 5.90 -8.93 6.06
N LYS A 46 6.90 -8.17 6.51
CA LYS A 46 8.28 -8.31 6.02
C LYS A 46 8.89 -9.61 6.55
N THR A 47 9.72 -10.29 5.76
CA THR A 47 10.54 -11.39 6.27
C THR A 47 11.52 -10.91 7.33
N GLU A 48 11.96 -11.80 8.22
CA GLU A 48 12.98 -11.50 9.23
C GLU A 48 14.25 -10.88 8.63
N ARG A 49 14.69 -11.39 7.47
CA ARG A 49 15.85 -10.87 6.73
C ARG A 49 15.63 -9.42 6.26
N ALA A 50 14.45 -9.11 5.75
CA ALA A 50 14.08 -7.76 5.33
C ALA A 50 13.99 -6.78 6.52
N GLN A 51 13.55 -7.25 7.69
CA GLN A 51 13.51 -6.44 8.91
C GLN A 51 14.90 -6.12 9.45
N ALA A 52 15.82 -7.10 9.44
CA ALA A 52 17.19 -6.93 9.96
C ALA A 52 18.01 -5.86 9.23
N LYS A 53 17.68 -5.56 7.96
CA LYS A 53 18.35 -4.50 7.18
C LYS A 53 17.98 -3.08 7.64
N ALA A 54 16.89 -2.91 8.38
CA ALA A 54 16.48 -1.61 8.90
C ALA A 54 17.14 -1.34 10.25
N LYS A 55 18.38 -0.83 10.25
CA LYS A 55 19.06 -0.42 11.49
C LYS A 55 18.97 1.08 11.70
N ARG A 56 18.38 1.50 12.82
CA ARG A 56 18.47 2.89 13.27
C ARG A 56 19.92 3.18 13.67
N ILE A 57 20.56 4.13 13.00
CA ILE A 57 21.90 4.60 13.36
C ILE A 57 21.75 5.80 14.31
N ALA A 58 22.32 5.68 15.51
CA ALA A 58 22.35 6.78 16.46
C ALA A 58 23.38 7.83 16.00
N ILE A 59 23.00 9.10 15.96
CA ILE A 59 23.93 10.21 15.74
C ILE A 59 24.41 10.67 17.10
N ASN A 60 25.69 10.45 17.39
CA ASN A 60 26.32 10.94 18.61
C ASN A 60 26.90 12.34 18.34
N GLY A 61 26.20 13.39 18.77
CA GLY A 61 26.74 14.75 18.79
C GLY A 61 27.62 14.95 20.03
N LYS A 62 28.89 15.31 19.83
CA LYS A 62 29.69 15.97 20.87
C LYS A 62 29.45 17.47 20.76
N ASN A 63 28.94 18.07 21.83
CA ASN A 63 28.99 19.52 22.04
C ASN A 63 30.43 19.97 22.25
#